data_AF-A0A7S3KVZ4-F1
#
_entry.id   AF-A0A7S3KVZ4-F1
#
_cell.length_a   1.000
_cell.length_b   1.000
_cell.length_c   1.000
_cell.angle_alpha   90.00
_cell.angle_beta   90.00
_cell.angle_gamma   90.00
#
_symmetry.space_group_name_H-M   'P 1'
#
loop_
_entity.id
_entity.type
_entity.pdbx_description
1 polymer ?
#
loop_
_entity_poly.entity_id
_entity_poly.type
_entity_poly.pdbx_seq_one_letter_code
_entity_poly.pdbx_strand_id
1 'polypeptide(L)'
;MPPLADYRTVLDFESTDDIVHALKEGVNENRAPYDENAHPDWVLPVNDSTSFEKQSLADEADRLSVLRDYQVLETENEDDYDMITEEAGQFYNVPWACVSFVDMGRLWFKSMYKDDIDIKETPRKDSFCAYTLQSKEGLFVVRDTYQDPRFSKNPYVTGHPGWRFYAGVPLVSPEGAKLGTFCLLDRKPRPEGLSMEDERKLKAMAKKVMDRLVNRKRKFAPVMKKRFSSDCLVEMAESESNVNQFVELEPSQEDYSSAKKSKLNPSSNLKKQAVRRKPAPEMIIRPPVLDIILPDPKTAGVDPDAYLAQLVEALYGVKLQTKPALDLGEFFPKITDEQMAAYDVEVVTAARENNIKELRQICERKGPKALNCFNRFGEGLLNLSCRRGFQEITAYLLSNEVGLKACIRDDYGRTPLHDACWNPSPLIEICTWLMEKEPALFFVTDKRGFTPFQYARKSDWLVWRNFLFERRHLLEPLSRPEVLKMFS
;
A
#
# COMPACT_ATOMS: atom_id res chain seq x y z
N MET A 1 12.24 30.57 6.76
CA MET A 1 11.22 30.27 5.72
C MET A 1 9.87 30.72 6.26
N PRO A 2 8.94 31.24 5.44
CA PRO A 2 7.57 31.41 5.88
C PRO A 2 6.99 30.05 6.30
N PRO A 3 6.10 29.99 7.30
CA PRO A 3 5.42 28.73 7.63
C PRO A 3 4.70 28.23 6.37
N LEU A 4 4.89 26.95 6.04
CA LEU A 4 4.10 26.29 5.01
C LEU A 4 2.64 26.37 5.46
N ALA A 5 1.79 26.98 4.63
CA ALA A 5 0.37 26.91 4.88
C ALA A 5 -0.09 25.47 4.70
N ASP A 6 -1.08 25.04 5.49
CA ASP A 6 -1.71 23.74 5.33
C ASP A 6 -2.53 23.75 4.02
N TYR A 7 -1.86 23.39 2.92
CA TYR A 7 -2.46 23.35 1.60
C TYR A 7 -3.20 22.03 1.45
N ARG A 8 -4.45 22.09 0.99
CA ARG A 8 -5.21 20.89 0.63
C ARG A 8 -4.41 20.09 -0.41
N THR A 9 -4.38 18.78 -0.28
CA THR A 9 -3.74 17.91 -1.28
C THR A 9 -4.80 17.25 -2.14
N VAL A 10 -4.47 17.00 -3.41
CA VAL A 10 -5.39 16.26 -4.28
C VAL A 10 -5.73 14.85 -3.74
N LEU A 11 -4.90 14.31 -2.85
CA LEU A 11 -5.15 13.02 -2.20
C LEU A 11 -6.38 13.03 -1.28
N ASP A 12 -6.86 14.20 -0.85
CA ASP A 12 -8.02 14.35 0.04
C ASP A 12 -9.37 14.16 -0.69
N PHE A 13 -9.36 14.03 -2.02
CA PHE A 13 -10.56 14.05 -2.85
C PHE A 13 -10.76 12.74 -3.61
N GLU A 14 -11.99 12.23 -3.63
CA GLU A 14 -12.35 10.95 -4.27
C GLU A 14 -12.79 11.13 -5.73
N SER A 15 -13.32 12.30 -6.12
CA SER A 15 -13.76 12.58 -7.49
C SER A 15 -13.16 13.86 -8.07
N THR A 16 -13.14 13.97 -9.39
CA THR A 16 -12.77 15.22 -10.09
C THR A 16 -13.73 16.36 -9.72
N ASP A 17 -15.01 16.07 -9.48
CA ASP A 17 -15.98 17.09 -9.06
C ASP A 17 -15.65 17.68 -7.68
N ASP A 18 -15.17 16.85 -6.74
CA ASP A 18 -14.70 17.33 -5.44
C ASP A 18 -13.47 18.22 -5.58
N ILE A 19 -12.56 17.87 -6.50
CA ILE A 19 -11.39 18.70 -6.84
C ILE A 19 -11.83 20.04 -7.42
N VAL A 20 -12.79 20.05 -8.35
CA VAL A 20 -13.37 21.27 -8.92
C VAL A 20 -13.97 22.14 -7.83
N HIS A 21 -14.72 21.55 -6.90
CA HIS A 21 -15.30 22.27 -5.76
C HIS A 21 -14.21 22.86 -4.86
N ALA A 22 -13.18 22.08 -4.52
CA ALA A 22 -12.09 22.54 -3.68
C ALA A 22 -11.26 23.65 -4.34
N LEU A 23 -10.99 23.58 -5.64
CA LEU A 23 -10.33 24.66 -6.39
C LEU A 23 -11.18 25.94 -6.41
N LYS A 24 -12.52 25.82 -6.34
CA LYS A 24 -13.45 26.96 -6.22
C LYS A 24 -13.51 27.54 -4.81
N GLU A 25 -13.32 26.76 -3.76
CA GLU A 25 -13.33 27.27 -2.40
C GLU A 25 -11.99 27.88 -1.98
N GLY A 26 -10.91 27.50 -2.67
CA GLY A 26 -9.54 27.88 -2.35
C GLY A 26 -8.72 26.67 -1.92
N VAL A 27 -7.41 26.73 -2.22
CA VAL A 27 -6.47 25.63 -1.98
C VAL A 27 -5.81 25.68 -0.58
N ASN A 28 -6.21 26.65 0.24
CA ASN A 28 -5.78 26.85 1.62
C ASN A 28 -7.02 27.23 2.44
N GLU A 29 -7.18 26.64 3.62
CA GLU A 29 -8.34 26.84 4.51
C GLU A 29 -8.60 28.31 4.90
N ASN A 30 -7.60 29.19 4.78
CA ASN A 30 -7.64 30.58 5.24
C ASN A 30 -7.84 31.64 4.13
N ARG A 31 -8.18 31.25 2.89
CA ARG A 31 -8.29 32.22 1.77
C ARG A 31 -9.65 32.20 1.08
N ALA A 32 -9.98 33.36 0.49
CA ALA A 32 -11.28 33.65 -0.10
C ALA A 32 -11.61 32.71 -1.28
N PRO A 33 -12.90 32.44 -1.52
CA PRO A 33 -13.37 31.62 -2.64
C PRO A 33 -12.86 32.14 -4.00
N TYR A 34 -12.81 31.24 -4.97
CA TYR A 34 -12.58 31.52 -6.38
C TYR A 34 -13.59 32.53 -6.91
N ASP A 35 -13.06 33.60 -7.47
CA ASP A 35 -13.75 34.59 -8.29
C ASP A 35 -13.02 34.63 -9.63
N GLU A 36 -13.75 34.60 -10.74
CA GLU A 36 -13.18 34.70 -12.09
C GLU A 36 -12.39 36.00 -12.32
N ASN A 37 -12.63 37.04 -11.49
CA ASN A 37 -11.91 38.30 -11.47
C ASN A 37 -10.80 38.37 -10.40
N ALA A 38 -10.74 37.39 -9.48
CA ALA A 38 -9.65 37.24 -8.53
C ALA A 38 -8.56 36.31 -9.09
N HIS A 39 -7.34 36.42 -8.59
CA HIS A 39 -6.24 35.50 -8.92
C HIS A 39 -6.10 34.45 -7.82
N PRO A 40 -6.80 33.31 -7.90
CA PRO A 40 -6.66 32.24 -6.92
C PRO A 40 -5.22 31.71 -6.92
N ASP A 41 -4.76 31.22 -5.77
CA ASP A 41 -3.35 30.86 -5.54
C ASP A 41 -2.75 29.82 -6.50
N TRP A 42 -3.61 29.04 -7.17
CA TRP A 42 -3.22 28.02 -8.14
C TRP A 42 -3.18 28.53 -9.59
N VAL A 43 -3.75 29.72 -9.84
CA VAL A 43 -3.69 30.42 -11.12
C VAL A 43 -2.50 31.38 -11.11
N LEU A 44 -1.55 31.15 -12.00
CA LEU A 44 -0.38 32.02 -12.09
C LEU A 44 -0.74 33.36 -12.75
N PRO A 45 -0.12 34.47 -12.32
CA PRO A 45 -0.32 35.79 -12.93
C PRO A 45 0.47 35.91 -14.24
N VAL A 46 0.07 35.17 -15.27
CA VAL A 46 0.70 35.18 -16.59
C VAL A 46 -0.24 35.79 -17.61
N ASN A 47 0.12 36.97 -18.12
CA ASN A 47 -0.65 37.69 -19.15
C ASN A 47 -0.14 37.43 -20.58
N ASP A 48 0.87 36.57 -20.73
CA ASP A 48 1.46 36.21 -22.02
C ASP A 48 0.85 34.91 -22.57
N SER A 49 -0.20 35.05 -23.37
CA SER A 49 -0.87 33.91 -24.01
C SER A 49 -0.09 33.32 -25.18
N THR A 50 1.01 33.95 -25.62
CA THR A 50 1.82 33.44 -26.74
C THR A 50 2.73 32.31 -26.29
N SER A 51 3.42 32.48 -25.16
CA SER A 51 4.32 31.46 -24.60
C SER A 51 3.67 30.53 -23.58
N PHE A 52 2.52 30.91 -23.00
CA PHE A 52 1.86 30.15 -21.95
C PHE A 52 0.43 29.72 -22.30
N GLU A 53 0.05 28.52 -21.87
CA GLU A 53 -1.31 28.01 -21.89
C GLU A 53 -2.12 28.64 -20.75
N LYS A 54 -3.34 29.09 -21.06
CA LYS A 54 -4.28 29.58 -20.05
C LYS A 54 -4.76 28.41 -19.20
N GLN A 55 -4.69 28.54 -17.88
CA GLN A 55 -5.28 27.56 -16.98
C GLN A 55 -6.80 27.73 -16.92
N SER A 56 -7.53 26.64 -17.13
CA SER A 56 -8.95 26.56 -16.82
C SER A 56 -9.17 25.67 -15.59
N LEU A 57 -10.30 25.87 -14.91
CA LEU A 57 -10.67 25.09 -13.72
C LEU A 57 -10.82 23.60 -14.06
N ALA A 58 -11.44 23.29 -15.20
CA ALA A 58 -11.65 21.91 -15.64
C ALA A 58 -10.33 21.22 -15.97
N ASP A 59 -9.47 21.87 -16.76
CA ASP A 59 -8.17 21.29 -17.15
C ASP A 59 -7.27 21.05 -15.93
N GLU A 60 -7.29 21.98 -14.95
CA GLU A 60 -6.52 21.82 -13.72
C GLU A 60 -7.06 20.70 -12.84
N ALA A 61 -8.39 20.57 -12.72
CA ALA A 61 -9.01 19.48 -11.97
C ALA A 61 -8.71 18.11 -12.60
N ASP A 62 -8.78 18.02 -13.93
CA ASP A 62 -8.42 16.80 -14.67
C ASP A 62 -6.94 16.46 -14.48
N ARG A 63 -6.04 17.45 -14.61
CA ARG A 63 -4.60 17.27 -14.38
C ARG A 63 -4.31 16.77 -12.97
N LEU A 64 -4.97 17.34 -11.96
CA LEU A 64 -4.85 16.94 -10.57
C LEU A 64 -5.39 15.52 -10.34
N SER A 65 -6.56 15.20 -10.93
CA SER A 65 -7.13 13.85 -10.89
C SER A 65 -6.16 12.81 -11.47
N VAL A 66 -5.53 13.13 -12.61
CA VAL A 66 -4.48 12.26 -13.19
C VAL A 66 -3.27 12.17 -12.25
N LEU A 67 -2.78 13.27 -11.68
CA LEU A 67 -1.65 13.27 -10.72
C LEU A 67 -1.94 12.37 -9.51
N ARG A 68 -3.15 12.43 -8.96
CA ARG A 68 -3.61 11.59 -7.86
C ARG A 68 -3.50 10.10 -8.20
N ASP A 69 -3.88 9.71 -9.42
CA ASP A 69 -3.82 8.30 -9.87
C ASP A 69 -2.40 7.72 -9.90
N TYR A 70 -1.35 8.55 -10.00
CA TYR A 70 0.04 8.09 -9.94
C TYR A 70 0.49 7.76 -8.50
N GLN A 71 -0.30 8.12 -7.49
CA GLN A 71 -0.06 7.85 -6.06
C GLN A 71 1.38 8.18 -5.63
N VAL A 72 1.94 9.28 -6.16
CA VAL A 72 3.36 9.64 -5.97
C VAL A 72 3.54 10.75 -4.93
N LEU A 73 2.53 11.57 -4.69
CA LEU A 73 2.57 12.62 -3.66
C LEU A 73 2.69 12.02 -2.25
N GLU A 74 3.42 12.72 -1.38
CA GLU A 74 3.59 12.36 0.04
C GLU A 74 4.08 10.92 0.26
N THR A 75 4.97 10.48 -0.61
CA THR A 75 5.65 9.18 -0.48
C THR A 75 7.12 9.40 -0.13
N GLU A 76 7.70 8.43 0.57
CA GLU A 76 9.14 8.42 0.89
C GLU A 76 10.00 8.51 -0.37
N ASN A 77 11.27 8.92 -0.21
CA ASN A 77 12.22 8.93 -1.33
C ASN A 77 12.36 7.52 -1.95
N GLU A 78 12.53 7.47 -3.27
CA GLU A 78 12.69 6.22 -4.01
C GLU A 78 13.94 6.31 -4.88
N ASP A 79 14.84 5.33 -4.74
CA ASP A 79 16.13 5.26 -5.45
C ASP A 79 15.99 5.45 -6.97
N ASP A 80 14.87 4.98 -7.54
CA ASP A 80 14.55 5.12 -8.97
C ASP A 80 14.55 6.57 -9.47
N TYR A 81 14.14 7.54 -8.63
CA TYR A 81 14.18 8.97 -8.98
C TYR A 81 15.50 9.61 -8.56
N ASP A 82 16.06 9.19 -7.42
CA ASP A 82 17.32 9.72 -6.87
C ASP A 82 18.51 9.46 -7.81
N MET A 83 18.56 8.28 -8.44
CA MET A 83 19.58 7.99 -9.45
C MET A 83 19.49 8.94 -10.64
N ILE A 84 18.29 9.35 -11.05
CA ILE A 84 18.10 10.23 -12.22
C ILE A 84 18.47 11.68 -11.88
N THR A 85 18.09 12.16 -10.68
CA THR A 85 18.47 13.49 -10.21
C THR A 85 19.97 13.56 -9.98
N GLU A 86 20.60 12.51 -9.43
CA GLU A 86 22.05 12.42 -9.29
C GLU A 86 22.78 12.44 -10.64
N GLU A 87 22.36 11.62 -11.62
CA GLU A 87 22.91 11.62 -12.98
C GLU A 87 22.88 13.03 -13.58
N ALA A 88 21.75 13.73 -13.45
CA ALA A 88 21.58 15.09 -13.96
C ALA A 88 22.44 16.10 -13.22
N GLY A 89 22.46 16.06 -11.89
CA GLY A 89 23.23 16.96 -11.06
C GLY A 89 24.73 16.91 -11.37
N GLN A 90 25.26 15.70 -11.54
CA GLN A 90 26.63 15.46 -11.97
C GLN A 90 26.86 15.93 -13.42
N PHE A 91 25.96 15.58 -14.35
CA PHE A 91 26.11 15.90 -15.77
C PHE A 91 26.09 17.42 -16.05
N TYR A 92 25.12 18.15 -15.47
CA TYR A 92 24.98 19.60 -15.67
C TYR A 92 25.84 20.45 -14.73
N ASN A 93 26.56 19.80 -13.82
CA ASN A 93 27.34 20.43 -12.76
C ASN A 93 26.51 21.50 -12.02
N VAL A 94 25.31 21.12 -11.59
CA VAL A 94 24.41 21.97 -10.80
C VAL A 94 24.39 21.50 -9.35
N PRO A 95 24.13 22.41 -8.39
CA PRO A 95 23.90 22.01 -7.02
C PRO A 95 22.60 21.20 -6.89
N TRP A 96 21.53 21.53 -7.60
CA TRP A 96 20.24 20.82 -7.47
C TRP A 96 19.66 20.43 -8.82
N ALA A 97 19.27 19.16 -8.92
CA ALA A 97 18.38 18.63 -9.93
C ALA A 97 17.21 17.96 -9.21
N CYS A 98 15.98 18.24 -9.63
CA CYS A 98 14.79 17.86 -8.87
C CYS A 98 13.76 17.14 -9.73
N VAL A 99 13.08 16.17 -9.13
CA VAL A 99 11.76 15.69 -9.56
C VAL A 99 10.75 16.33 -8.62
N SER A 100 9.81 17.10 -9.15
CA SER A 100 8.79 17.79 -8.34
C SER A 100 7.41 17.70 -8.97
N PHE A 101 6.38 17.59 -8.15
CA PHE A 101 4.97 17.53 -8.58
C PHE A 101 4.22 18.79 -8.16
N VAL A 102 3.41 19.33 -9.07
CA VAL A 102 2.57 20.50 -8.78
C VAL A 102 1.21 20.00 -8.32
N ASP A 103 0.92 20.20 -7.04
CA ASP A 103 -0.36 19.86 -6.40
C ASP A 103 -1.27 21.10 -6.37
N MET A 104 -2.40 21.04 -5.66
CA MET A 104 -3.40 22.11 -5.62
C MET A 104 -2.78 23.46 -5.21
N GLY A 105 -2.19 23.54 -4.01
CA GLY A 105 -1.62 24.78 -3.46
C GLY A 105 -0.11 24.80 -3.30
N ARG A 106 0.57 23.69 -3.59
CA ARG A 106 2.02 23.52 -3.36
C ARG A 106 2.74 22.87 -4.53
N LEU A 107 4.06 23.03 -4.54
CA LEU A 107 5.01 22.19 -5.23
C LEU A 107 5.60 21.22 -4.21
N TRP A 108 5.54 19.92 -4.47
CA TRP A 108 6.12 18.90 -3.61
C TRP A 108 7.33 18.25 -4.30
N PHE A 109 8.47 18.16 -3.60
CA PHE A 109 9.69 17.56 -4.12
C PHE A 109 9.72 16.06 -3.85
N LYS A 110 9.83 15.25 -4.90
CA LYS A 110 9.95 13.79 -4.83
C LYS A 110 11.38 13.32 -4.66
N SER A 111 12.31 14.04 -5.28
CA SER A 111 13.73 13.73 -5.30
C SER A 111 14.51 15.00 -5.58
N MET A 112 15.64 15.18 -4.92
CA MET A 112 16.53 16.31 -5.09
C MET A 112 17.98 15.85 -4.98
N TYR A 113 18.79 16.14 -6.00
CA TYR A 113 20.23 15.95 -5.93
C TYR A 113 20.87 16.98 -4.99
N LYS A 114 21.79 16.51 -4.13
CA LYS A 114 22.38 17.26 -3.01
C LYS A 114 21.28 17.94 -2.20
N ASP A 115 20.52 17.12 -1.49
CA ASP A 115 19.49 17.51 -0.52
C ASP A 115 20.10 18.20 0.72
N ASP A 116 20.94 19.21 0.48
CA ASP A 116 21.63 20.02 1.49
C ASP A 116 20.79 21.23 1.94
N ILE A 117 19.58 21.35 1.39
CA ILE A 117 18.58 22.33 1.76
C ILE A 117 17.33 21.58 2.23
N ASP A 118 16.94 21.77 3.49
CA ASP A 118 15.74 21.17 4.07
C ASP A 118 14.44 21.83 3.53
N ILE A 119 14.16 21.64 2.24
CA ILE A 119 12.93 22.09 1.57
C ILE A 119 12.27 20.90 0.89
N LYS A 120 11.18 20.41 1.50
CA LYS A 120 10.37 19.32 0.94
C LYS A 120 9.24 19.79 0.04
N GLU A 121 8.80 21.03 0.23
CA GLU A 121 7.74 21.64 -0.56
C GLU A 121 7.82 23.17 -0.53
N THR A 122 7.17 23.81 -1.50
CA THR A 122 7.02 25.27 -1.57
C THR A 122 5.59 25.64 -1.95
N PRO A 123 5.08 26.82 -1.57
CA PRO A 123 3.83 27.34 -2.14
C PRO A 123 3.85 27.34 -3.67
N ARG A 124 2.76 26.92 -4.31
CA ARG A 124 2.67 26.82 -5.78
C ARG A 124 2.92 28.15 -6.46
N LYS A 125 2.40 29.25 -5.90
CA LYS A 125 2.61 30.63 -6.36
C LYS A 125 4.09 31.05 -6.41
N ASP A 126 4.92 30.44 -5.56
CA ASP A 126 6.35 30.72 -5.47
C ASP A 126 7.18 29.71 -6.28
N SER A 127 6.54 28.80 -7.01
CA SER A 127 7.21 27.73 -7.76
C SER A 127 7.47 28.10 -9.23
N PHE A 128 8.71 27.89 -9.68
CA PHE A 128 9.08 27.97 -11.10
C PHE A 128 8.40 26.87 -11.91
N CYS A 129 8.22 25.70 -11.30
CA CYS A 129 7.65 24.52 -11.93
C CYS A 129 6.22 24.74 -12.41
N ALA A 130 5.41 25.53 -11.68
CA ALA A 130 4.07 25.89 -12.13
C ALA A 130 4.10 26.65 -13.48
N TYR A 131 5.09 27.52 -13.71
CA TYR A 131 5.26 28.21 -15.00
C TYR A 131 5.68 27.23 -16.10
N THR A 132 6.54 26.25 -15.77
CA THR A 132 6.95 25.19 -16.69
C THR A 132 5.77 24.36 -17.18
N LEU A 133 4.80 24.05 -16.32
CA LEU A 133 3.57 23.35 -16.71
C LEU A 133 2.80 24.14 -17.78
N GLN A 134 2.78 25.46 -17.71
CA GLN A 134 2.03 26.28 -18.67
C GLN A 134 2.82 26.58 -19.94
N SER A 135 4.15 26.39 -19.96
CA SER A 135 4.96 26.65 -21.15
C SER A 135 4.53 25.76 -22.32
N LYS A 136 4.35 26.39 -23.49
CA LYS A 136 4.03 25.69 -24.76
C LYS A 136 5.25 25.03 -25.40
N GLU A 137 6.46 25.43 -25.00
CA GLU A 137 7.71 25.00 -25.66
C GLU A 137 8.24 23.65 -25.16
N GLY A 138 7.58 23.05 -24.16
CA GLY A 138 8.00 21.77 -23.55
C GLY A 138 9.35 21.86 -22.82
N LEU A 139 9.83 23.07 -22.57
CA LEU A 139 10.99 23.44 -21.77
C LEU A 139 10.75 24.87 -21.29
N PHE A 140 11.17 25.19 -20.06
CA PHE A 140 11.12 26.55 -19.54
C PHE A 140 12.47 26.89 -18.90
N VAL A 141 13.13 27.94 -19.40
CA VAL A 141 14.47 28.36 -18.96
C VAL A 141 14.44 29.79 -18.46
N VAL A 142 14.95 30.00 -17.25
CA VAL A 142 15.19 31.30 -16.64
C VAL A 142 16.69 31.44 -16.41
N ARG A 143 17.32 32.29 -17.22
CA ARG A 143 18.78 32.49 -17.24
C ARG A 143 19.31 33.21 -15.99
N ASP A 144 18.55 34.18 -15.51
CA ASP A 144 18.76 34.86 -14.23
C ASP A 144 17.42 35.22 -13.59
N THR A 145 17.04 34.50 -12.54
CA THR A 145 15.77 34.71 -11.81
C THR A 145 15.69 36.08 -11.16
N TYR A 146 16.82 36.73 -10.87
CA TYR A 146 16.86 38.05 -10.25
C TYR A 146 16.49 39.16 -11.24
N GLN A 147 16.75 38.93 -12.54
CA GLN A 147 16.39 39.84 -13.62
C GLN A 147 15.01 39.54 -14.20
N ASP A 148 14.44 38.38 -13.88
CA ASP A 148 13.13 37.99 -14.38
C ASP A 148 12.02 38.66 -13.55
N PRO A 149 11.16 39.50 -14.14
CA PRO A 149 10.09 40.19 -13.40
C PRO A 149 9.14 39.25 -12.66
N ARG A 150 8.99 38.01 -13.15
CA ARG A 150 8.12 36.99 -12.53
C ARG A 150 8.68 36.47 -11.21
N PHE A 151 10.01 36.45 -11.06
CA PHE A 151 10.71 35.78 -9.96
C PHE A 151 11.62 36.68 -9.14
N SER A 152 11.90 37.92 -9.59
CA SER A 152 12.81 38.86 -8.92
C SER A 152 12.46 39.16 -7.46
N LYS A 153 11.18 39.02 -7.07
CA LYS A 153 10.68 39.20 -5.70
C LYS A 153 10.40 37.89 -4.96
N ASN A 154 10.68 36.74 -5.59
CA ASN A 154 10.41 35.43 -5.01
C ASN A 154 11.29 35.20 -3.76
N PRO A 155 10.73 34.67 -2.64
CA PRO A 155 11.50 34.40 -1.43
C PRO A 155 12.72 33.49 -1.63
N TYR A 156 12.62 32.50 -2.53
CA TYR A 156 13.71 31.56 -2.83
C TYR A 156 14.79 32.15 -3.75
N VAL A 157 14.53 33.31 -4.36
CA VAL A 157 15.48 34.08 -5.17
C VAL A 157 16.18 35.15 -4.33
N THR A 158 15.40 35.90 -3.54
CA THR A 158 15.89 37.02 -2.73
C THR A 158 16.47 36.59 -1.39
N GLY A 159 16.04 35.45 -0.86
CA GLY A 159 16.52 34.83 0.36
C GLY A 159 17.24 33.50 0.10
N HIS A 160 17.34 32.67 1.13
CA HIS A 160 17.86 31.31 1.00
C HIS A 160 16.84 30.43 0.23
N PRO A 161 17.27 29.60 -0.74
CA PRO A 161 18.65 29.26 -1.09
C PRO A 161 19.34 30.15 -2.11
N GLY A 162 18.64 31.15 -2.66
CA GLY A 162 19.19 32.12 -3.60
C GLY A 162 19.29 31.57 -5.01
N TRP A 163 18.23 30.91 -5.49
CA TRP A 163 18.19 30.36 -6.84
C TRP A 163 18.32 31.46 -7.87
N ARG A 164 19.30 31.35 -8.77
CA ARG A 164 19.63 32.30 -9.85
C ARG A 164 19.38 31.74 -11.24
N PHE A 165 19.43 30.44 -11.43
CA PHE A 165 19.11 29.80 -12.71
C PHE A 165 18.06 28.71 -12.51
N TYR A 166 17.16 28.58 -13.48
CA TYR A 166 16.17 27.51 -13.54
C TYR A 166 16.07 26.98 -14.98
N ALA A 167 16.02 25.67 -15.13
CA ALA A 167 15.57 25.03 -16.37
C ALA A 167 14.70 23.82 -16.04
N GLY A 168 13.48 23.77 -16.58
CA GLY A 168 12.51 22.71 -16.27
C GLY A 168 11.85 22.14 -17.51
N VAL A 169 11.69 20.82 -17.53
CA VAL A 169 10.90 20.08 -18.53
C VAL A 169 9.66 19.51 -17.83
N PRO A 170 8.44 19.70 -18.39
CA PRO A 170 7.24 19.14 -17.80
C PRO A 170 7.25 17.61 -17.87
N LEU A 171 6.76 16.99 -16.80
CA LEU A 171 6.50 15.55 -16.72
C LEU A 171 5.10 15.28 -17.28
N VAL A 172 5.04 14.96 -18.58
CA VAL A 172 3.78 14.77 -19.31
C VAL A 172 3.37 13.31 -19.28
N SER A 173 2.18 13.04 -18.76
CA SER A 173 1.59 11.71 -18.70
C SER A 173 1.14 11.21 -20.09
N PRO A 174 0.94 9.90 -20.29
CA PRO A 174 0.35 9.37 -21.53
C PRO A 174 -1.05 9.94 -21.83
N GLU A 175 -1.78 10.35 -20.80
CA GLU A 175 -3.07 11.04 -20.91
C GLU A 175 -2.93 12.51 -21.35
N GLY A 176 -1.70 13.04 -21.44
CA GLY A 176 -1.42 14.43 -21.81
C GLY A 176 -1.36 15.39 -20.62
N ALA A 177 -1.57 14.92 -19.39
CA ALA A 177 -1.55 15.77 -18.20
C ALA A 177 -0.11 16.10 -17.77
N LYS A 178 0.16 17.37 -17.48
CA LYS A 178 1.47 17.84 -17.00
C LYS A 178 1.51 17.75 -15.47
N LEU A 179 2.11 16.68 -14.94
CA LEU A 179 2.01 16.31 -13.52
C LEU A 179 2.96 17.09 -12.61
N GLY A 180 4.07 17.54 -13.18
CA GLY A 180 5.20 18.11 -12.46
C GLY A 180 6.33 18.47 -13.40
N THR A 181 7.55 18.53 -12.89
CA THR A 181 8.73 18.86 -13.69
C THR A 181 9.94 18.03 -13.28
N PHE A 182 10.80 17.77 -14.27
CA PHE A 182 12.21 17.51 -14.02
C PHE A 182 12.97 18.80 -14.25
N CYS A 183 13.68 19.30 -13.24
CA CYS A 183 14.28 20.63 -13.32
C CYS A 183 15.68 20.71 -12.72
N LEU A 184 16.43 21.73 -13.17
CA LEU A 184 17.76 22.11 -12.72
C LEU A 184 17.68 23.47 -12.05
N LEU A 185 18.40 23.63 -10.94
CA LEU A 185 18.49 24.86 -10.16
C LEU A 185 19.95 25.14 -9.81
N ASP A 186 20.34 26.42 -9.89
CA ASP A 186 21.71 26.86 -9.58
C ASP A 186 21.69 28.19 -8.82
N ARG A 187 22.72 28.44 -8.00
CA ARG A 187 22.97 29.74 -7.36
C ARG A 187 23.67 30.72 -8.30
N LYS A 188 24.15 30.28 -9.45
CA LYS A 188 24.77 31.13 -10.46
C LYS A 188 23.81 31.32 -11.65
N PRO A 189 23.69 32.55 -12.19
CA PRO A 189 22.99 32.74 -13.44
C PRO A 189 23.74 32.03 -14.57
N ARG A 190 23.02 31.65 -15.63
CA ARG A 190 23.57 31.07 -16.87
C ARG A 190 23.10 31.90 -18.06
N PRO A 191 23.79 33.01 -18.41
CA PRO A 191 23.38 33.93 -19.48
C PRO A 191 23.21 33.27 -20.86
N GLU A 192 24.00 32.23 -21.12
CA GLU A 192 23.96 31.40 -22.32
C GLU A 192 22.77 30.44 -22.37
N GLY A 193 22.13 30.17 -21.22
CA GLY A 193 21.03 29.20 -21.12
C GLY A 193 21.52 27.76 -21.21
N LEU A 194 20.76 26.91 -21.91
CA LEU A 194 21.14 25.53 -22.21
C LEU A 194 21.56 25.41 -23.68
N SER A 195 22.54 24.55 -23.96
CA SER A 195 22.83 24.16 -25.34
C SER A 195 21.75 23.21 -25.87
N MET A 196 21.64 23.05 -27.20
CA MET A 196 20.71 22.07 -27.80
C MET A 196 20.97 20.63 -27.32
N GLU A 197 22.21 20.29 -26.98
CA GLU A 197 22.53 18.97 -26.44
C GLU A 197 22.04 18.81 -25.00
N ASP A 198 22.23 19.85 -24.18
CA ASP A 198 21.74 19.91 -22.81
C ASP A 198 20.21 19.82 -22.76
N GLU A 199 19.52 20.58 -23.61
CA GLU A 199 18.06 20.50 -23.69
C GLU A 199 17.58 19.09 -24.06
N ARG A 200 18.24 18.43 -25.02
CA ARG A 200 17.91 17.07 -25.44
C ARG A 200 18.10 16.07 -24.30
N LYS A 201 19.21 16.17 -23.56
CA LYS A 201 19.50 15.32 -22.41
C LYS A 201 18.51 15.56 -21.28
N LEU A 202 18.15 16.82 -21.01
CA LEU A 202 17.20 17.17 -19.95
C LEU A 202 15.81 16.59 -20.26
N LYS A 203 15.37 16.71 -21.52
CA LYS A 203 14.14 16.08 -22.01
C LYS A 203 14.19 14.55 -21.92
N ALA A 204 15.33 13.93 -22.23
CA ALA A 204 15.51 12.48 -22.09
C ALA A 204 15.44 12.02 -20.63
N MET A 205 15.99 12.78 -19.68
CA MET A 205 15.89 12.50 -18.25
C MET A 205 14.45 12.65 -17.74
N ALA A 206 13.74 13.71 -18.17
CA ALA A 206 12.31 13.87 -17.86
C ALA A 206 11.48 12.67 -18.38
N LYS A 207 11.82 12.15 -19.57
CA LYS A 207 11.21 10.93 -20.09
C LYS A 207 11.51 9.70 -19.22
N LYS A 208 12.76 9.52 -18.75
CA LYS A 208 13.11 8.42 -17.82
C LYS A 208 12.24 8.48 -16.55
N VAL A 209 12.05 9.67 -15.98
CA VAL A 209 11.17 9.89 -14.81
C VAL A 209 9.72 9.50 -15.13
N MET A 210 9.19 9.93 -16.28
CA MET A 210 7.84 9.54 -16.70
C MET A 210 7.68 8.04 -16.93
N ASP A 211 8.68 7.36 -17.51
CA ASP A 211 8.65 5.92 -17.69
C ASP A 211 8.57 5.20 -16.33
N ARG A 212 9.26 5.70 -15.29
CA ARG A 212 9.14 5.21 -13.91
C ARG A 212 7.76 5.48 -13.30
N LEU A 213 7.21 6.67 -13.52
CA LEU A 213 5.86 7.03 -13.07
C LEU A 213 4.78 6.15 -13.71
N VAL A 214 4.86 5.90 -15.02
CA VAL A 214 3.88 5.03 -15.71
C VAL A 214 3.96 3.61 -15.16
N ASN A 215 5.16 3.09 -14.91
CA ASN A 215 5.34 1.79 -14.28
C ASN A 215 4.80 1.78 -12.84
N ARG A 216 4.98 2.86 -12.08
CA ARG A 216 4.37 3.05 -10.77
C ARG A 216 2.84 2.97 -10.87
N LYS A 217 2.21 3.79 -11.70
CA LYS A 217 0.75 3.78 -11.92
C LYS A 217 0.24 2.39 -12.30
N ARG A 218 0.98 1.61 -13.10
CA ARG A 218 0.62 0.22 -13.43
C ARG A 218 0.69 -0.73 -12.24
N LYS A 219 1.68 -0.59 -11.35
CA LYS A 219 1.80 -1.40 -10.12
C LYS A 219 0.67 -1.11 -9.13
N PHE A 220 0.24 0.14 -9.07
CA PHE A 220 -0.82 0.61 -8.16
C PHE A 220 -2.20 0.67 -8.80
N ALA A 221 -2.31 0.38 -10.10
CA ALA A 221 -3.60 0.23 -10.76
C ALA A 221 -4.34 -0.92 -10.06
N PRO A 222 -5.60 -0.72 -9.64
CA PRO A 222 -6.38 -1.83 -9.13
C PRO A 222 -6.38 -2.91 -10.21
N VAL A 223 -5.99 -4.14 -9.84
CA VAL A 223 -6.20 -5.30 -10.70
C VAL A 223 -7.70 -5.36 -10.92
N MET A 224 -8.17 -4.80 -12.04
CA MET A 224 -9.48 -5.12 -12.56
C MET A 224 -9.44 -6.62 -12.76
N LYS A 225 -9.97 -7.37 -11.79
CA LYS A 225 -10.45 -8.72 -12.04
C LYS A 225 -11.24 -8.58 -13.33
N LYS A 226 -10.73 -9.17 -14.43
CA LYS A 226 -11.59 -9.47 -15.56
C LYS A 226 -12.82 -10.09 -14.91
N ARG A 227 -13.96 -9.40 -15.01
CA ARG A 227 -15.25 -10.03 -14.84
C ARG A 227 -15.22 -11.19 -15.82
N PHE A 228 -14.85 -12.38 -15.34
CA PHE A 228 -15.33 -13.59 -15.95
C PHE A 228 -16.84 -13.45 -15.83
N SER A 229 -17.48 -13.03 -16.93
CA SER A 229 -18.92 -13.21 -17.05
C SER A 229 -19.21 -14.66 -16.71
N SER A 230 -20.30 -14.86 -15.98
CA SER A 230 -20.80 -16.15 -15.51
C SER A 230 -21.19 -17.13 -16.63
N ASP A 231 -20.74 -16.92 -17.86
CA ASP A 231 -21.10 -17.68 -19.06
C ASP A 231 -20.01 -18.69 -19.48
N CYS A 232 -18.96 -18.89 -18.68
CA CYS A 232 -17.88 -19.84 -19.00
C CYS A 232 -17.72 -20.99 -18.00
N LEU A 233 -18.73 -21.24 -17.15
CA LEU A 233 -18.76 -22.40 -16.24
C LEU A 233 -19.66 -23.56 -16.72
N VAL A 234 -20.07 -23.56 -17.98
CA VAL A 234 -20.83 -24.69 -18.58
C VAL A 234 -19.96 -25.56 -19.50
N GLU A 235 -18.80 -25.11 -19.98
CA GLU A 235 -17.99 -25.88 -20.93
C GLU A 235 -16.85 -26.72 -20.32
N MET A 236 -16.68 -26.73 -18.99
CA MET A 236 -15.69 -27.60 -18.32
C MET A 236 -16.30 -28.75 -17.51
N ALA A 237 -17.63 -28.87 -17.47
CA ALA A 237 -18.32 -29.97 -16.80
C ALA A 237 -18.71 -31.15 -17.72
N GLU A 238 -18.47 -31.05 -19.04
CA GLU A 238 -18.79 -32.11 -20.01
C GLU A 238 -17.58 -32.89 -20.54
N SER A 239 -16.38 -32.68 -19.96
CA SER A 239 -15.15 -33.39 -20.42
C SER A 239 -14.59 -34.43 -19.42
N GLU A 240 -15.22 -34.65 -18.26
CA GLU A 240 -14.85 -35.70 -17.30
C GLU A 240 -15.84 -36.89 -17.23
N SER A 241 -16.63 -37.13 -18.28
CA SER A 241 -17.51 -38.30 -18.37
C SER A 241 -17.17 -39.22 -19.55
N ASN A 242 -15.89 -39.41 -19.86
CA ASN A 242 -15.50 -40.34 -20.93
C ASN A 242 -14.10 -40.95 -20.77
N VAL A 243 -13.83 -41.63 -19.65
CA VAL A 243 -12.90 -42.76 -19.63
C VAL A 243 -13.40 -43.81 -18.62
N ASN A 244 -14.34 -44.64 -19.04
CA ASN A 244 -14.43 -46.03 -18.59
C ASN A 244 -15.04 -46.83 -19.73
N GLN A 245 -14.15 -47.21 -20.65
CA GLN A 245 -14.46 -48.06 -21.78
C GLN A 245 -14.58 -49.51 -21.30
N PHE A 246 -15.67 -50.13 -21.71
CA PHE A 246 -15.99 -51.54 -21.65
C PHE A 246 -14.81 -52.48 -21.96
N VAL A 247 -14.72 -53.57 -21.20
CA VAL A 247 -14.35 -54.88 -21.72
C VAL A 247 -15.44 -55.85 -21.26
N GLU A 248 -16.38 -56.16 -22.17
CA GLU A 248 -17.25 -57.32 -22.11
C GLU A 248 -16.52 -58.53 -22.69
N LEU A 249 -16.51 -59.65 -21.96
CA LEU A 249 -16.44 -61.00 -22.52
C LEU A 249 -17.37 -61.90 -21.68
N GLU A 250 -18.58 -62.10 -22.20
CA GLU A 250 -19.44 -63.29 -22.00
C GLU A 250 -18.64 -64.59 -22.27
N PRO A 251 -18.99 -65.79 -21.73
CA PRO A 251 -20.36 -66.31 -21.90
C PRO A 251 -20.92 -67.31 -20.85
N SER A 252 -22.20 -67.60 -21.09
CA SER A 252 -22.88 -68.91 -21.02
C SER A 252 -23.75 -69.23 -19.80
N GLN A 253 -25.04 -69.39 -20.11
CA GLN A 253 -26.03 -70.13 -19.34
C GLN A 253 -25.72 -71.63 -19.38
N GLU A 254 -25.98 -72.35 -18.29
CA GLU A 254 -26.79 -73.56 -18.33
C GLU A 254 -27.25 -74.01 -16.94
N ASP A 255 -28.42 -74.63 -16.97
CA ASP A 255 -29.24 -75.23 -15.94
C ASP A 255 -28.52 -76.10 -14.88
N TYR A 256 -29.10 -76.24 -13.69
CA TYR A 256 -29.78 -77.48 -13.31
C TYR A 256 -30.43 -77.40 -11.92
N SER A 257 -31.66 -77.87 -11.88
CA SER A 257 -32.50 -78.13 -10.72
C SER A 257 -31.90 -79.16 -9.74
N SER A 258 -32.36 -79.08 -8.48
CA SER A 258 -33.02 -80.18 -7.74
C SER A 258 -32.58 -80.37 -6.27
N ALA A 259 -33.57 -80.09 -5.41
CA ALA A 259 -34.09 -80.98 -4.38
C ALA A 259 -33.26 -81.39 -3.14
N LYS A 260 -33.94 -81.17 -2.00
CA LYS A 260 -34.19 -82.10 -0.87
C LYS A 260 -33.39 -81.93 0.44
N LYS A 261 -34.22 -81.80 1.49
CA LYS A 261 -34.18 -82.40 2.83
C LYS A 261 -33.68 -81.52 3.99
N SER A 262 -34.69 -81.11 4.76
CA SER A 262 -34.81 -81.25 6.22
C SER A 262 -33.60 -81.78 7.00
N LYS A 263 -33.25 -81.10 8.10
CA LYS A 263 -33.44 -81.60 9.48
C LYS A 263 -32.79 -80.69 10.55
N LEU A 264 -33.43 -80.71 11.72
CA LEU A 264 -32.92 -80.48 13.09
C LEU A 264 -32.72 -79.03 13.62
N ASN A 265 -33.61 -78.65 14.53
CA ASN A 265 -33.30 -77.92 15.79
C ASN A 265 -32.81 -78.95 16.85
N PRO A 266 -32.32 -78.59 18.07
CA PRO A 266 -32.14 -77.26 18.70
C PRO A 266 -30.78 -77.07 19.43
N SER A 267 -30.66 -75.92 20.11
CA SER A 267 -29.79 -75.62 21.27
C SER A 267 -28.32 -75.25 21.01
N SER A 268 -27.98 -73.97 21.22
CA SER A 268 -27.58 -73.50 22.55
C SER A 268 -27.10 -72.04 22.51
N ASN A 269 -27.45 -71.34 23.58
CA ASN A 269 -27.05 -70.00 24.01
C ASN A 269 -25.60 -69.62 23.65
N LEU A 270 -25.38 -68.37 23.22
CA LEU A 270 -24.68 -67.35 24.03
C LEU A 270 -24.43 -66.05 23.25
N LYS A 271 -24.80 -64.93 23.91
CA LYS A 271 -24.34 -63.55 23.73
C LYS A 271 -24.86 -62.76 22.50
N LYS A 272 -26.07 -62.20 22.64
CA LYS A 272 -26.47 -61.00 21.90
C LYS A 272 -25.61 -59.82 22.37
N GLN A 273 -24.77 -59.32 21.48
CA GLN A 273 -24.18 -57.99 21.57
C GLN A 273 -25.31 -56.95 21.68
N ALA A 274 -25.21 -56.12 22.71
CA ALA A 274 -26.06 -54.95 22.89
C ALA A 274 -25.77 -53.94 21.78
N VAL A 275 -26.68 -53.83 20.81
CA VAL A 275 -26.74 -52.68 19.90
C VAL A 275 -27.16 -51.48 20.75
N ARG A 276 -26.20 -50.60 21.06
CA ARG A 276 -26.46 -49.28 21.64
C ARG A 276 -27.37 -48.52 20.67
N ARG A 277 -28.63 -48.32 21.07
CA ARG A 277 -29.52 -47.35 20.41
C ARG A 277 -28.90 -45.97 20.58
N LYS A 278 -28.64 -45.27 19.47
CA LYS A 278 -28.25 -43.84 19.49
C LYS A 278 -29.34 -43.07 20.26
N PRO A 279 -28.98 -42.20 21.22
CA PRO A 279 -29.96 -41.30 21.82
C PRO A 279 -30.49 -40.35 20.73
N ALA A 280 -31.77 -40.01 20.82
CA ALA A 280 -32.37 -38.97 20.00
C ALA A 280 -31.57 -37.66 20.16
N PRO A 281 -31.38 -36.85 19.11
CA PRO A 281 -30.65 -35.61 19.22
C PRO A 281 -31.33 -34.72 20.27
N GLU A 282 -30.57 -34.37 21.31
CA GLU A 282 -30.97 -33.35 22.27
C GLU A 282 -31.30 -32.08 21.48
N MET A 283 -32.55 -31.61 21.60
CA MET A 283 -32.94 -30.28 21.14
C MET A 283 -32.11 -29.28 21.94
N ILE A 284 -31.01 -28.82 21.34
CA ILE A 284 -30.28 -27.64 21.79
C ILE A 284 -31.28 -26.49 21.67
N ILE A 285 -31.86 -26.09 22.80
CA ILE A 285 -32.56 -24.81 22.92
C ILE A 285 -31.48 -23.77 22.64
N ARG A 286 -31.47 -23.23 21.42
CA ARG A 286 -30.61 -22.10 21.07
C ARG A 286 -30.98 -20.97 22.03
N PRO A 287 -30.04 -20.41 22.80
CA PRO A 287 -30.33 -19.21 23.58
C PRO A 287 -30.89 -18.15 22.62
N PRO A 288 -31.80 -17.28 23.10
CA PRO A 288 -32.35 -16.23 22.26
C PRO A 288 -31.18 -15.45 21.66
N VAL A 289 -31.21 -15.27 20.34
CA VAL A 289 -30.28 -14.37 19.66
C VAL A 289 -30.53 -13.01 20.28
N LEU A 290 -29.67 -12.60 21.21
CA LEU A 290 -29.53 -11.19 21.53
C LEU A 290 -29.22 -10.54 20.19
N ASP A 291 -30.06 -9.60 19.75
CA ASP A 291 -29.77 -8.79 18.58
C ASP A 291 -28.52 -7.97 18.90
N ILE A 292 -27.34 -8.54 18.64
CA ILE A 292 -26.06 -7.87 18.84
C ILE A 292 -26.02 -6.75 17.81
N ILE A 293 -26.17 -5.52 18.29
CA ILE A 293 -26.01 -4.32 17.47
C ILE A 293 -24.51 -4.11 17.27
N LEU A 294 -24.04 -4.40 16.06
CA LEU A 294 -22.65 -4.15 15.69
C LEU A 294 -22.46 -2.67 15.28
N PRO A 295 -21.29 -2.07 15.57
CA PRO A 295 -20.99 -0.72 15.11
C PRO A 295 -20.95 -0.67 13.56
N ASP A 296 -21.43 0.42 12.97
CA ASP A 296 -21.40 0.63 11.52
C ASP A 296 -20.01 1.12 11.08
N PRO A 297 -19.30 0.41 10.19
CA PRO A 297 -17.99 0.82 9.70
C PRO A 297 -18.00 2.17 8.96
N LYS A 298 -19.17 2.66 8.52
CA LYS A 298 -19.33 3.96 7.82
C LYS A 298 -19.46 5.16 8.75
N THR A 299 -19.52 4.96 10.07
CA THR A 299 -19.68 6.05 11.05
C THR A 299 -18.58 7.11 10.90
N ALA A 300 -18.88 8.35 10.55
CA ALA A 300 -17.84 9.35 10.29
C ALA A 300 -16.96 9.64 11.53
N GLY A 301 -15.68 9.93 11.31
CA GLY A 301 -14.75 10.39 12.36
C GLY A 301 -14.23 9.34 13.34
N VAL A 302 -14.62 8.06 13.19
CA VAL A 302 -14.10 6.97 14.02
C VAL A 302 -12.85 6.37 13.35
N ASP A 303 -11.72 6.39 14.04
CA ASP A 303 -10.49 5.74 13.58
C ASP A 303 -10.57 4.21 13.70
N PRO A 304 -9.71 3.44 13.00
CA PRO A 304 -9.77 1.99 13.00
C PRO A 304 -9.50 1.34 14.37
N ASP A 305 -8.68 1.94 15.24
CA ASP A 305 -8.41 1.40 16.58
C ASP A 305 -9.65 1.54 17.47
N ALA A 306 -10.27 2.73 17.47
CA ALA A 306 -11.52 2.97 18.19
C ALA A 306 -12.64 2.05 17.69
N TYR A 307 -12.74 1.86 16.38
CA TYR A 307 -13.72 0.95 15.78
C TYR A 307 -13.46 -0.51 16.16
N LEU A 308 -12.19 -0.96 16.13
CA LEU A 308 -11.82 -2.30 16.57
C LEU A 308 -12.22 -2.55 18.02
N ALA A 309 -11.95 -1.60 18.92
CA ALA A 309 -12.31 -1.70 20.33
C ALA A 309 -13.85 -1.83 20.51
N GLN A 310 -14.62 -0.99 19.82
CA GLN A 310 -16.10 -1.07 19.83
C GLN A 310 -16.61 -2.41 19.30
N LEU A 311 -16.00 -2.90 18.21
CA LEU A 311 -16.38 -4.16 17.58
C LEU A 311 -16.10 -5.35 18.49
N VAL A 312 -14.94 -5.38 19.15
CA VAL A 312 -14.56 -6.43 20.11
C VAL A 312 -15.47 -6.42 21.35
N GLU A 313 -15.78 -5.24 21.89
CA GLU A 313 -16.72 -5.09 23.00
C GLU A 313 -18.12 -5.59 22.62
N ALA A 314 -18.63 -5.24 21.44
CA ALA A 314 -19.93 -5.67 20.96
C ALA A 314 -20.01 -7.19 20.72
N LEU A 315 -18.94 -7.80 20.19
CA LEU A 315 -18.92 -9.23 19.86
C LEU A 315 -18.69 -10.13 21.06
N TYR A 316 -17.81 -9.73 21.98
CA TYR A 316 -17.30 -10.61 23.02
C TYR A 316 -17.51 -10.06 24.45
N GLY A 317 -17.98 -8.83 24.60
CA GLY A 317 -18.20 -8.22 25.92
C GLY A 317 -16.91 -7.91 26.68
N VAL A 318 -15.77 -7.87 25.99
CA VAL A 318 -14.45 -7.62 26.59
C VAL A 318 -13.90 -6.28 26.15
N LYS A 319 -13.17 -5.62 27.05
CA LYS A 319 -12.43 -4.38 26.76
C LYS A 319 -10.96 -4.69 26.78
N LEU A 320 -10.28 -4.35 25.68
CA LEU A 320 -8.85 -4.51 25.53
C LEU A 320 -8.20 -3.13 25.50
N GLN A 321 -7.02 -3.03 26.10
CA GLN A 321 -6.15 -1.88 26.09
C GLN A 321 -4.92 -2.16 25.24
N THR A 322 -4.35 -1.13 24.65
CA THR A 322 -3.09 -1.27 23.93
C THR A 322 -1.93 -1.51 24.90
N LYS A 323 -0.94 -2.29 24.48
CA LYS A 323 0.25 -2.61 25.28
C LYS A 323 1.53 -2.44 24.45
N PRO A 324 2.58 -1.80 25.01
CA PRO A 324 3.87 -1.71 24.33
C PRO A 324 4.48 -3.10 24.07
N ALA A 325 4.97 -3.33 22.86
CA ALA A 325 5.56 -4.59 22.47
C ALA A 325 6.78 -4.97 23.34
N LEU A 326 7.49 -3.97 23.84
CA LEU A 326 8.66 -4.13 24.71
C LEU A 326 8.29 -4.69 26.10
N ASP A 327 7.06 -4.49 26.54
CA ASP A 327 6.56 -4.97 27.84
C ASP A 327 5.96 -6.39 27.75
N LEU A 328 5.70 -6.88 26.53
CA LEU A 328 5.07 -8.16 26.24
C LEU A 328 6.11 -9.29 26.03
N GLY A 329 7.00 -9.48 27.01
CA GLY A 329 8.14 -10.41 26.89
C GLY A 329 7.79 -11.89 26.66
N GLU A 330 6.67 -12.39 27.18
CA GLU A 330 6.21 -13.77 26.94
C GLU A 330 5.53 -13.92 25.57
N PHE A 331 4.91 -12.84 25.08
CA PHE A 331 4.19 -12.82 23.80
C PHE A 331 5.14 -12.74 22.61
N PHE A 332 6.29 -12.07 22.77
CA PHE A 332 7.37 -11.98 21.78
C PHE A 332 8.56 -12.85 22.19
N PRO A 333 8.71 -14.06 21.62
CA PRO A 333 9.82 -14.95 21.94
C PRO A 333 11.17 -14.28 21.69
N LYS A 334 12.16 -14.57 22.56
CA LYS A 334 13.53 -14.13 22.35
C LYS A 334 14.12 -14.83 21.12
N ILE A 335 14.76 -14.03 20.27
CA ILE A 335 15.47 -14.50 19.09
C ILE A 335 16.72 -15.28 19.54
N THR A 336 16.95 -16.45 18.96
CA THR A 336 18.11 -17.29 19.29
C THR A 336 19.31 -16.98 18.41
N ASP A 337 20.51 -17.36 18.88
CA ASP A 337 21.75 -17.19 18.12
C ASP A 337 21.71 -17.94 16.79
N GLU A 338 21.04 -19.10 16.72
CA GLU A 338 20.88 -19.84 15.46
C GLU A 338 20.04 -19.07 14.44
N GLN A 339 18.98 -18.39 14.90
CA GLN A 339 18.14 -17.59 14.01
C GLN A 339 18.86 -16.34 13.50
N MET A 340 19.73 -15.73 14.32
CA MET A 340 20.59 -14.64 13.88
C MET A 340 21.65 -15.12 12.88
N ALA A 341 22.26 -16.28 13.12
CA ALA A 341 23.24 -16.86 12.22
C ALA A 341 22.63 -17.28 10.87
N ALA A 342 21.35 -17.68 10.85
CA ALA A 342 20.63 -18.01 9.63
C ALA A 342 20.26 -16.78 8.77
N TYR A 343 20.41 -15.56 9.28
CA TYR A 343 20.16 -14.33 8.53
C TYR A 343 21.35 -13.99 7.63
N ASP A 344 21.54 -14.81 6.59
CA ASP A 344 22.68 -14.71 5.67
C ASP A 344 22.36 -13.90 4.40
N VAL A 345 23.40 -13.61 3.62
CA VAL A 345 23.29 -12.81 2.38
C VAL A 345 22.39 -13.50 1.35
N GLU A 346 22.38 -14.83 1.30
CA GLU A 346 21.65 -15.61 0.31
C GLU A 346 20.13 -15.45 0.52
N VAL A 347 19.66 -15.73 1.75
CA VAL A 347 18.25 -15.63 2.13
C VAL A 347 17.75 -14.17 2.02
N VAL A 348 18.56 -13.21 2.47
CA VAL A 348 18.18 -11.80 2.48
C VAL A 348 18.12 -11.24 1.05
N THR A 349 19.06 -11.61 0.18
CA THR A 349 19.05 -11.19 -1.23
C THR A 349 17.82 -11.72 -1.94
N ALA A 350 17.53 -13.02 -1.79
CA ALA A 350 16.35 -13.65 -2.37
C ALA A 350 15.05 -12.96 -1.93
N ALA A 351 14.93 -12.62 -0.64
CA ALA A 351 13.76 -11.92 -0.13
C ALA A 351 13.67 -10.47 -0.63
N ARG A 352 14.78 -9.74 -0.71
CA ARG A 352 14.82 -8.34 -1.20
C ARG A 352 14.48 -8.23 -2.69
N GLU A 353 14.92 -9.19 -3.49
CA GLU A 353 14.63 -9.26 -4.93
C GLU A 353 13.23 -9.81 -5.23
N ASN A 354 12.42 -10.09 -4.20
CA ASN A 354 11.12 -10.73 -4.31
C ASN A 354 11.17 -12.08 -5.06
N ASN A 355 12.25 -12.84 -4.88
CA ASN A 355 12.49 -14.10 -5.56
C ASN A 355 12.00 -15.29 -4.73
N ILE A 356 10.69 -15.55 -4.80
CA ILE A 356 10.04 -16.66 -4.08
C ILE A 356 10.59 -18.03 -4.47
N LYS A 357 11.03 -18.20 -5.74
CA LYS A 357 11.57 -19.47 -6.22
C LYS A 357 12.87 -19.82 -5.50
N GLU A 358 13.74 -18.84 -5.34
CA GLU A 358 14.98 -18.99 -4.60
C GLU A 358 14.72 -19.27 -3.12
N LEU A 359 13.79 -18.56 -2.49
CA LEU A 359 13.42 -18.82 -1.08
C LEU A 359 12.90 -20.26 -0.87
N ARG A 360 12.14 -20.80 -1.82
CA ARG A 360 11.70 -22.20 -1.80
C ARG A 360 12.87 -23.16 -1.93
N GLN A 361 13.80 -22.92 -2.86
CA GLN A 361 15.00 -23.76 -3.00
C GLN A 361 15.89 -23.72 -1.76
N ILE A 362 16.02 -22.56 -1.12
CA ILE A 362 16.73 -22.45 0.16
C ILE A 362 16.01 -23.25 1.25
N CYS A 363 14.68 -23.17 1.32
CA CYS A 363 13.87 -23.95 2.25
C CYS A 363 14.03 -25.45 2.04
N GLU A 364 14.05 -25.92 0.78
CA GLU A 364 14.26 -27.33 0.43
C GLU A 364 15.66 -27.83 0.86
N ARG A 365 16.69 -27.00 0.67
CA ARG A 365 18.09 -27.35 0.97
C ARG A 365 18.44 -27.25 2.45
N LYS A 366 18.03 -26.16 3.10
CA LYS A 366 18.43 -25.82 4.49
C LYS A 366 17.31 -26.08 5.52
N GLY A 367 16.11 -26.43 5.06
CA GLY A 367 14.91 -26.59 5.88
C GLY A 367 14.20 -25.26 6.19
N PRO A 368 12.96 -25.32 6.70
CA PRO A 368 12.12 -24.14 6.96
C PRO A 368 12.70 -23.20 8.04
N LYS A 369 13.52 -23.73 8.94
CA LYS A 369 14.21 -22.92 9.97
C LYS A 369 15.17 -21.88 9.37
N ALA A 370 15.67 -22.11 8.16
CA ALA A 370 16.54 -21.15 7.48
C ALA A 370 15.82 -19.83 7.13
N LEU A 371 14.50 -19.88 6.96
CA LEU A 371 13.68 -18.70 6.69
C LEU A 371 13.18 -18.00 7.96
N ASN A 372 13.26 -18.68 9.12
CA ASN A 372 12.96 -18.12 10.43
C ASN A 372 14.20 -17.44 11.02
N CYS A 373 14.71 -16.44 10.31
CA CYS A 373 15.96 -15.75 10.61
C CYS A 373 15.74 -14.25 10.86
N PHE A 374 16.64 -13.64 11.63
CA PHE A 374 16.52 -12.24 12.06
C PHE A 374 17.86 -11.53 12.05
N ASN A 375 17.86 -10.23 11.73
CA ASN A 375 19.03 -9.40 11.93
C ASN A 375 19.25 -9.06 13.42
N ARG A 376 20.34 -8.34 13.72
CA ARG A 376 20.68 -7.89 15.09
C ARG A 376 19.65 -6.95 15.75
N PHE A 377 18.73 -6.40 14.97
CA PHE A 377 17.66 -5.50 15.42
C PHE A 377 16.34 -6.25 15.61
N GLY A 378 16.29 -7.56 15.32
CA GLY A 378 15.10 -8.37 15.45
C GLY A 378 14.16 -8.35 14.24
N GLU A 379 14.58 -7.77 13.12
CA GLU A 379 13.79 -7.81 11.89
C GLU A 379 14.08 -9.09 11.10
N GLY A 380 13.02 -9.81 10.74
CA GLY A 380 13.09 -11.02 9.93
C GLY A 380 12.55 -10.85 8.51
N LEU A 381 12.44 -11.96 7.79
CA LEU A 381 11.88 -11.95 6.42
C LEU A 381 10.41 -11.55 6.38
N LEU A 382 9.65 -11.88 7.43
CA LEU A 382 8.24 -11.52 7.52
C LEU A 382 8.06 -10.00 7.64
N ASN A 383 8.88 -9.31 8.43
CA ASN A 383 8.87 -7.83 8.49
C ASN A 383 9.17 -7.23 7.12
N LEU A 384 10.20 -7.74 6.44
CA LEU A 384 10.59 -7.28 5.11
C LEU A 384 9.46 -7.46 4.09
N SER A 385 8.87 -8.65 4.04
CA SER A 385 7.83 -8.96 3.06
C SER A 385 6.55 -8.16 3.33
N CYS A 386 6.17 -7.95 4.60
CA CYS A 386 5.07 -7.08 4.99
C CYS A 386 5.33 -5.62 4.61
N ARG A 387 6.52 -5.07 4.94
CA ARG A 387 6.90 -3.68 4.62
C ARG A 387 6.91 -3.42 3.12
N ARG A 388 7.33 -4.40 2.33
CA ARG A 388 7.42 -4.29 0.87
C ARG A 388 6.13 -4.71 0.14
N GLY A 389 5.13 -5.23 0.85
CA GLY A 389 3.90 -5.75 0.24
C GLY A 389 4.10 -7.00 -0.63
N PHE A 390 5.13 -7.80 -0.36
CA PHE A 390 5.42 -9.02 -1.11
C PHE A 390 4.47 -10.14 -0.68
N GLN A 391 3.30 -10.21 -1.33
CA GLN A 391 2.22 -11.11 -0.96
C GLN A 391 2.63 -12.60 -1.05
N GLU A 392 3.26 -13.02 -2.14
CA GLU A 392 3.64 -14.44 -2.33
C GLU A 392 4.64 -14.91 -1.28
N ILE A 393 5.63 -14.08 -0.95
CA ILE A 393 6.61 -14.36 0.10
C ILE A 393 5.91 -14.41 1.46
N THR A 394 5.08 -13.42 1.77
CA THR A 394 4.37 -13.37 3.05
C THR A 394 3.47 -14.59 3.25
N ALA A 395 2.68 -14.96 2.22
CA ALA A 395 1.86 -16.15 2.24
C ALA A 395 2.69 -17.42 2.44
N TYR A 396 3.84 -17.51 1.77
CA TYR A 396 4.73 -18.66 1.89
C TYR A 396 5.32 -18.80 3.30
N LEU A 397 5.84 -17.70 3.87
CA LEU A 397 6.42 -17.67 5.22
C LEU A 397 5.38 -18.06 6.28
N LEU A 398 4.13 -17.60 6.14
CA LEU A 398 3.03 -17.91 7.07
C LEU A 398 2.34 -19.25 6.81
N SER A 399 2.63 -19.90 5.68
CA SER A 399 2.05 -21.20 5.31
C SER A 399 2.45 -22.30 6.29
N ASN A 400 1.74 -23.42 6.26
CA ASN A 400 2.07 -24.58 7.09
C ASN A 400 3.42 -25.24 6.70
N GLU A 401 3.94 -24.93 5.51
CA GLU A 401 5.23 -25.47 5.03
C GLU A 401 6.40 -24.85 5.81
N VAL A 402 6.38 -23.53 6.01
CA VAL A 402 7.44 -22.82 6.76
C VAL A 402 7.04 -22.59 8.22
N GLY A 403 5.78 -22.20 8.45
CA GLY A 403 5.18 -22.12 9.79
C GLY A 403 5.71 -20.97 10.65
N LEU A 404 6.10 -19.84 10.07
CA LEU A 404 6.52 -18.69 10.87
C LEU A 404 5.35 -18.14 11.69
N LYS A 405 5.65 -17.77 12.94
CA LYS A 405 4.72 -17.07 13.81
C LYS A 405 4.68 -15.58 13.44
N ALA A 406 3.52 -14.96 13.60
CA ALA A 406 3.36 -13.52 13.39
C ALA A 406 3.88 -12.68 14.58
N CYS A 407 4.02 -13.27 15.76
CA CYS A 407 4.49 -12.62 17.00
C CYS A 407 6.00 -12.34 16.96
N ILE A 408 6.39 -11.42 16.07
CA ILE A 408 7.75 -10.96 15.85
C ILE A 408 7.77 -9.45 16.10
N ARG A 409 8.89 -8.94 16.63
CA ARG A 409 9.13 -7.51 16.74
C ARG A 409 10.60 -7.16 16.60
N ASP A 410 10.85 -5.94 16.12
CA ASP A 410 12.17 -5.33 16.18
C ASP A 410 12.50 -4.75 17.58
N ASP A 411 13.67 -4.12 17.70
CA ASP A 411 14.16 -3.45 18.89
C ASP A 411 13.44 -2.12 19.21
N TYR A 412 12.64 -1.60 18.28
CA TYR A 412 11.68 -0.52 18.48
C TYR A 412 10.27 -1.02 18.82
N GLY A 413 10.05 -2.33 18.85
CA GLY A 413 8.73 -2.91 19.13
C GLY A 413 7.78 -2.93 17.94
N ARG A 414 8.24 -2.64 16.72
CA ARG A 414 7.42 -2.74 15.52
C ARG A 414 7.23 -4.20 15.12
N THR A 415 6.00 -4.55 14.81
CA THR A 415 5.60 -5.90 14.40
C THR A 415 5.40 -5.95 12.88
N PRO A 416 5.32 -7.14 12.27
CA PRO A 416 4.96 -7.26 10.85
C PRO A 416 3.65 -6.57 10.47
N LEU A 417 2.72 -6.41 11.44
CA LEU A 417 1.47 -5.70 11.23
C LEU A 417 1.67 -4.17 11.16
N HIS A 418 2.60 -3.61 11.94
CA HIS A 418 3.01 -2.21 11.78
C HIS A 418 3.61 -1.99 10.39
N ASP A 419 4.51 -2.88 9.96
CA ASP A 419 5.12 -2.83 8.62
C ASP A 419 4.06 -2.95 7.50
N ALA A 420 3.05 -3.80 7.68
CA ALA A 420 1.97 -3.98 6.71
C ALA A 420 1.00 -2.79 6.65
N CYS A 421 0.70 -2.16 7.79
CA CYS A 421 -0.14 -0.96 7.84
C CYS A 421 0.61 0.31 7.42
N TRP A 422 1.94 0.33 7.54
CA TRP A 422 2.80 1.40 7.03
C TRP A 422 3.08 1.21 5.53
N ASN A 423 2.01 1.18 4.72
CA ASN A 423 2.09 1.08 3.27
C ASN A 423 1.23 2.14 2.58
N PRO A 424 1.57 2.56 1.34
CA PRO A 424 0.80 3.57 0.61
C PRO A 424 -0.63 3.14 0.27
N SER A 425 -0.90 1.84 0.25
CA SER A 425 -2.22 1.26 0.01
C SER A 425 -2.48 0.14 1.02
N PRO A 426 -3.74 -0.09 1.44
CA PRO A 426 -4.06 -1.14 2.39
C PRO A 426 -3.69 -2.54 1.89
N LEU A 427 -2.74 -3.18 2.57
CA LEU A 427 -2.33 -4.56 2.27
C LEU A 427 -3.32 -5.57 2.89
N ILE A 428 -4.56 -5.56 2.38
CA ILE A 428 -5.70 -6.31 2.94
C ILE A 428 -5.40 -7.81 3.10
N GLU A 429 -4.84 -8.47 2.08
CA GLU A 429 -4.54 -9.90 2.13
C GLU A 429 -3.46 -10.23 3.17
N ILE A 430 -2.37 -9.44 3.20
CA ILE A 430 -1.30 -9.62 4.19
C ILE A 430 -1.83 -9.41 5.61
N CYS A 431 -2.62 -8.35 5.83
CA CYS A 431 -3.23 -8.11 7.13
C CYS A 431 -4.26 -9.18 7.50
N THR A 432 -4.94 -9.79 6.52
CA THR A 432 -5.82 -10.95 6.75
C THR A 432 -5.01 -12.12 7.28
N TRP A 433 -3.91 -12.51 6.62
CA TRP A 433 -3.07 -13.62 7.09
C TRP A 433 -2.45 -13.35 8.46
N LEU A 434 -2.03 -12.12 8.72
CA LEU A 434 -1.52 -11.75 10.05
C LEU A 434 -2.62 -11.81 11.12
N MET A 435 -3.84 -11.35 10.81
CA MET A 435 -5.00 -11.43 11.70
C MET A 435 -5.40 -12.89 12.00
N GLU A 436 -5.37 -13.76 10.98
CA GLU A 436 -5.63 -15.19 11.15
C GLU A 436 -4.63 -15.87 12.10
N LYS A 437 -3.37 -15.42 12.08
CA LYS A 437 -2.31 -15.98 12.92
C LYS A 437 -2.34 -15.41 14.33
N GLU A 438 -2.48 -14.10 14.47
CA GLU A 438 -2.46 -13.42 15.76
C GLU A 438 -3.20 -12.07 15.71
N PRO A 439 -4.51 -12.02 16.03
CA PRO A 439 -5.27 -10.78 16.02
C PRO A 439 -4.89 -9.84 17.18
N ALA A 440 -4.25 -10.32 18.25
CA ALA A 440 -3.82 -9.45 19.36
C ALA A 440 -2.77 -8.42 18.94
N LEU A 441 -2.08 -8.62 17.80
CA LEU A 441 -1.11 -7.67 17.26
C LEU A 441 -1.70 -6.29 16.94
N PHE A 442 -3.02 -6.18 16.69
CA PHE A 442 -3.66 -4.88 16.50
C PHE A 442 -3.67 -4.00 17.76
N PHE A 443 -3.53 -4.61 18.95
CA PHE A 443 -3.48 -3.90 20.23
C PHE A 443 -2.04 -3.67 20.72
N VAL A 444 -1.03 -4.05 19.94
CA VAL A 444 0.37 -3.86 20.31
C VAL A 444 0.85 -2.50 19.82
N THR A 445 1.56 -1.75 20.66
CA THR A 445 2.20 -0.49 20.27
C THR A 445 3.72 -0.62 20.18
N ASP A 446 4.32 0.18 19.29
CA ASP A 446 5.77 0.34 19.22
C ASP A 446 6.29 1.20 20.40
N LYS A 447 7.60 1.43 20.44
CA LYS A 447 8.28 2.25 21.46
C LYS A 447 7.78 3.72 21.49
N ARG A 448 7.18 4.21 20.41
CA ARG A 448 6.59 5.56 20.32
C ARG A 448 5.14 5.58 20.81
N GLY A 449 4.58 4.42 21.12
CA GLY A 449 3.18 4.27 21.54
C GLY A 449 2.21 4.16 20.37
N PHE A 450 2.69 3.95 19.13
CA PHE A 450 1.82 3.84 17.97
C PHE A 450 1.35 2.41 17.71
N THR A 451 0.06 2.21 17.45
CA THR A 451 -0.54 0.96 16.98
C THR A 451 -0.28 0.76 15.48
N PRO A 452 -0.57 -0.42 14.90
CA PRO A 452 -0.50 -0.61 13.46
C PRO A 452 -1.39 0.36 12.67
N PHE A 453 -2.64 0.59 13.09
CA PHE A 453 -3.56 1.47 12.36
C PHE A 453 -3.18 2.95 12.45
N GLN A 454 -2.42 3.37 13.44
CA GLN A 454 -1.87 4.73 13.50
C GLN A 454 -0.77 4.97 12.46
N TYR A 455 -0.19 3.92 11.87
CA TYR A 455 0.66 4.02 10.69
C TYR A 455 -0.13 4.00 9.37
N ALA A 456 -1.40 3.60 9.40
CA ALA A 456 -2.26 3.64 8.24
C ALA A 456 -2.71 5.07 7.93
N ARG A 457 -2.86 5.37 6.64
CA ARG A 457 -3.32 6.68 6.17
C ARG A 457 -4.76 6.94 6.61
N LYS A 458 -5.05 8.19 6.98
CA LYS A 458 -6.40 8.61 7.38
C LYS A 458 -7.44 8.39 6.27
N SER A 459 -7.05 8.60 5.01
CA SER A 459 -7.88 8.33 3.83
C SER A 459 -8.37 6.88 3.77
N ASP A 460 -7.60 5.94 4.31
CA ASP A 460 -7.91 4.51 4.26
C ASP A 460 -8.69 4.02 5.48
N TRP A 461 -9.05 4.88 6.43
CA TRP A 461 -9.73 4.46 7.66
C TRP A 461 -11.07 3.75 7.41
N LEU A 462 -11.83 4.17 6.39
CA LEU A 462 -13.05 3.45 6.02
C LEU A 462 -12.74 2.04 5.50
N VAL A 463 -11.67 1.89 4.71
CA VAL A 463 -11.23 0.58 4.20
C VAL A 463 -10.85 -0.34 5.36
N TRP A 464 -10.08 0.16 6.33
CA TRP A 464 -9.69 -0.64 7.49
C TRP A 464 -10.86 -1.02 8.40
N ARG A 465 -11.84 -0.14 8.58
CA ARG A 465 -13.05 -0.48 9.34
C ARG A 465 -13.93 -1.50 8.62
N ASN A 466 -14.08 -1.39 7.31
CA ASN A 466 -14.73 -2.43 6.51
C ASN A 466 -13.97 -3.76 6.59
N PHE A 467 -12.64 -3.73 6.50
CA PHE A 467 -11.79 -4.91 6.67
C PHE A 467 -12.05 -5.62 8.01
N LEU A 468 -12.04 -4.86 9.11
CA LEU A 468 -12.34 -5.37 10.46
C LEU A 468 -13.76 -5.94 10.54
N PHE A 469 -14.75 -5.24 9.98
CA PHE A 469 -16.14 -5.68 10.00
C PHE A 469 -16.34 -6.98 9.22
N GLU A 470 -15.84 -7.07 7.99
CA GLU A 470 -15.97 -8.24 7.12
C GLU A 470 -15.28 -9.47 7.73
N ARG A 471 -14.14 -9.27 8.40
CA ARG A 471 -13.31 -10.33 8.98
C ARG A 471 -13.47 -10.48 10.48
N ARG A 472 -14.53 -9.92 11.07
CA ARG A 472 -14.80 -9.95 12.51
C ARG A 472 -14.81 -11.35 13.15
N HIS A 473 -15.09 -12.38 12.36
CA HIS A 473 -15.02 -13.78 12.81
C HIS A 473 -13.60 -14.22 13.19
N LEU A 474 -12.56 -13.58 12.66
CA LEU A 474 -11.15 -13.83 13.00
C LEU A 474 -10.73 -13.19 14.33
N LEU A 475 -11.58 -12.37 14.96
CA LEU A 475 -11.29 -11.71 16.23
C LEU A 475 -11.63 -12.59 17.45
N GLU A 476 -12.20 -13.79 17.25
CA GLU A 476 -12.54 -14.73 18.34
C GLU A 476 -11.39 -14.99 19.33
N PRO A 477 -10.13 -15.16 18.88
CA PRO A 477 -9.01 -15.41 19.79
C PRO A 477 -8.75 -14.30 20.81
N LEU A 478 -9.23 -13.07 20.57
CA LEU A 478 -9.10 -11.94 21.50
C LEU A 478 -9.86 -12.13 22.80
N SER A 479 -10.85 -13.01 22.82
CA SER A 479 -11.65 -13.34 24.01
C SER A 479 -10.99 -14.41 24.91
N ARG A 480 -9.85 -14.98 24.49
CA ARG A 480 -9.22 -16.07 25.22
C ARG A 480 -8.55 -15.58 26.52
N PRO A 481 -8.59 -16.37 27.61
CA PRO A 481 -8.06 -15.95 28.92
C PRO A 481 -6.61 -15.47 28.89
N GLU A 482 -5.75 -16.10 28.08
CA GLU A 482 -4.37 -15.72 27.91
C GLU A 482 -4.19 -14.32 27.29
N VAL A 483 -5.03 -13.95 26.31
CA VAL A 483 -5.02 -12.62 25.69
C VAL A 483 -5.58 -11.60 26.66
N LEU A 484 -6.70 -11.90 27.32
CA LEU A 484 -7.28 -11.02 28.33
C LEU A 484 -6.27 -10.70 29.44
N LYS A 485 -5.56 -11.70 29.97
CA LYS A 485 -4.53 -11.48 31.00
C LYS A 485 -3.46 -10.46 30.57
N MET A 486 -3.14 -10.37 29.27
CA MET A 486 -2.15 -9.44 28.75
C MET A 486 -2.74 -8.06 28.41
N PHE A 487 -3.95 -8.00 27.88
CA PHE A 487 -4.51 -6.81 27.25
C PHE A 487 -5.75 -6.21 27.96
N SER A 488 -6.39 -6.90 28.91
CA SER A 488 -7.58 -6.38 29.64
C SER A 488 -7.25 -5.50 30.83
#